data_AF-A0A534TYJ3-F1
#
_entry.id   AF-A0A534TYJ3-F1
#
_cell.length_a   1.000
_cell.length_b   1.000
_cell.length_c   1.000
_cell.angle_alpha   90.00
_cell.angle_beta   90.00
_cell.angle_gamma   90.00
#
_symmetry.space_group_name_H-M   'P 1'
#
loop_
_entity.id
_entity.type
_entity.pdbx_description
1 polymer ?
#
loop_
_entity_poly.entity_id
_entity_poly.type
_entity_poly.pdbx_seq_one_letter_code
_entity_poly.pdbx_strand_id
1 'polypeptide(L)'
;MYGEDLDLCYRAACQGMRTIHVPQARAMHAGSVSARVRFGAEREAEVVKGEMRFYAARRSARELRLFRLAASCKFGLKTALAAARGRRTTATIYGRVLRACLAFDPSFETE
;
A
#
# COMPACT_ATOMS: atom_id res chain seq x y z
N MET A 1 2.68 0.59 8.16
CA MET A 1 1.29 0.17 8.42
C MET A 1 0.75 -0.38 7.11
N TYR A 2 -0.13 -1.37 7.18
CA TYR A 2 -0.56 -2.23 6.07
C TYR A 2 -2.08 -2.15 5.89
N GLY A 3 -2.65 -0.95 6.07
CA GLY A 3 -4.08 -0.67 5.93
C GLY A 3 -4.84 -0.54 7.25
N GLU A 4 -4.28 -1.01 8.37
CA GLU A 4 -4.91 -0.91 9.69
C GLU A 4 -5.13 0.54 10.16
N ASP A 5 -4.19 1.42 9.83
CA ASP A 5 -4.26 2.86 10.11
C ASP A 5 -5.29 3.57 9.23
N LEU A 6 -5.32 3.23 7.94
CA LEU A 6 -6.33 3.72 7.01
C LEU A 6 -7.74 3.32 7.47
N ASP A 7 -7.92 2.07 7.89
CA ASP A 7 -9.20 1.59 8.43
C ASP A 7 -9.61 2.33 9.70
N LEU A 8 -8.67 2.51 10.64
CA LEU A 8 -8.92 3.24 11.88
C LEU A 8 -9.35 4.69 11.60
N CYS A 9 -8.60 5.40 10.75
CA CYS A 9 -8.91 6.77 10.36
C CYS A 9 -10.27 6.86 9.64
N TYR A 10 -10.57 5.89 8.76
CA TYR A 10 -11.86 5.81 8.08
C TYR A 10 -13.02 5.64 9.07
N ARG A 11 -12.90 4.69 10.01
CA ARG A 11 -13.93 4.46 11.04
C ARG A 11 -14.14 5.69 11.93
N ALA A 12 -13.07 6.36 12.34
CA ALA A 12 -13.14 7.59 13.11
C ALA A 12 -13.86 8.71 12.33
N ALA A 13 -13.52 8.88 11.04
CA ALA A 13 -14.18 9.87 10.17
C ALA A 13 -15.67 9.58 9.98
N CYS A 14 -16.07 8.31 9.82
CA CYS A 14 -17.49 7.91 9.77
C CYS A 14 -18.27 8.25 11.05
N GLN A 15 -17.58 8.41 12.18
CA GLN A 15 -18.17 8.84 13.45
C GLN A 15 -18.12 10.36 13.64
N GLY A 16 -17.75 11.13 12.62
CA GLY A 16 -17.63 12.58 12.69
C GLY A 16 -16.39 13.08 13.44
N MET A 17 -15.44 12.20 13.77
CA MET A 17 -14.19 12.60 14.38
C MET A 17 -13.30 13.31 13.35
N ARG A 18 -12.54 14.31 13.80
CA ARG A 18 -11.60 15.06 12.97
C ARG A 18 -10.19 14.83 13.45
N THR A 19 -9.26 14.67 12.51
CA THR A 19 -7.84 14.62 12.81
C THR A 19 -7.31 16.03 13.05
N ILE A 20 -6.47 16.20 14.07
CA ILE A 20 -5.68 17.41 14.28
C ILE A 20 -4.23 17.09 13.96
N HIS A 21 -3.57 17.97 13.22
CA HIS A 21 -2.15 17.85 12.92
C HIS A 21 -1.38 18.87 13.78
N VAL A 22 -0.48 18.38 14.63
CA VAL A 22 0.30 19.22 15.57
C VAL A 22 1.79 19.12 15.21
N PRO A 23 2.35 20.04 14.40
CA PRO A 23 3.73 19.95 13.89
C PRO A 23 4.82 19.90 14.97
N GLN A 24 4.51 20.40 16.17
CA GLN A 24 5.39 20.42 17.33
C GLN A 24 5.50 19.03 17.98
N ALA A 25 4.47 18.19 17.86
CA ALA A 25 4.51 16.82 18.31
C ALA A 25 5.27 15.96 17.30
N ARG A 26 6.48 15.52 17.67
CA ARG A 26 7.36 14.74 16.79
C ARG A 26 7.72 13.42 17.43
N ALA A 27 7.62 12.35 16.66
CA ALA A 27 8.12 11.04 17.03
C ALA A 27 9.32 10.70 16.14
N MET A 28 10.42 10.23 16.76
CA MET A 28 11.54 9.67 16.02
C MET A 28 11.29 8.18 15.77
N HIS A 29 11.25 7.78 14.51
CA HIS A 29 11.07 6.38 14.11
C HIS A 29 12.34 5.87 13.41
N ALA A 30 13.01 4.90 14.02
CA ALA A 30 14.23 4.30 13.48
C ALA A 30 13.92 3.22 12.42
N GLY A 31 13.37 3.67 11.29
CA GLY A 31 13.02 2.80 10.16
C GLY A 31 12.01 1.69 10.49
N SER A 32 11.68 0.87 9.50
CA SER A 32 10.65 -0.16 9.65
C SER A 32 11.28 -1.52 9.97
N VAL A 33 11.91 -1.66 11.14
CA VAL A 33 12.64 -2.90 11.53
C VAL A 33 11.70 -4.11 11.58
N SER A 34 10.57 -4.00 12.26
CA SER A 34 9.56 -5.07 12.35
C SER A 34 9.00 -5.46 10.99
N ALA A 35 8.75 -4.47 10.13
CA ALA A 35 8.31 -4.67 8.76
C ALA A 35 9.33 -5.43 7.92
N ARG A 36 10.61 -5.08 8.05
CA ARG A 36 11.71 -5.73 7.34
C ARG A 36 11.88 -7.17 7.79
N VAL A 37 11.74 -7.45 9.09
CA VAL A 37 11.76 -8.82 9.62
C VAL A 37 10.58 -9.62 9.09
N ARG A 38 9.37 -9.05 9.15
CA ARG A 38 8.13 -9.77 8.80
C ARG A 38 7.96 -10.02 7.30
N PHE A 39 8.27 -9.03 6.47
CA PHE A 39 7.96 -9.08 5.04
C PHE A 39 9.18 -8.98 4.13
N GLY A 40 10.36 -8.69 4.68
CA GLY A 40 11.60 -8.59 3.91
C GLY A 40 11.45 -7.71 2.68
N ALA A 41 11.73 -8.29 1.51
CA ALA A 41 11.69 -7.61 0.23
C ALA A 41 10.28 -7.51 -0.41
N GLU A 42 9.26 -8.07 0.23
CA GLU A 42 7.84 -7.98 -0.17
C GLU A 42 7.12 -6.83 0.55
N ARG A 43 7.78 -6.13 1.48
CA ARG A 43 7.19 -5.05 2.30
C ARG A 43 6.37 -4.04 1.49
N GLU A 44 6.94 -3.55 0.38
CA GLU A 44 6.25 -2.56 -0.47
C GLU A 44 4.97 -3.13 -1.10
N ALA A 45 4.99 -4.42 -1.48
CA ALA A 45 3.83 -5.08 -2.04
C ALA A 45 2.75 -5.28 -0.97
N GLU A 46 3.14 -5.62 0.26
CA GLU A 46 2.21 -5.79 1.38
C GLU A 46 1.53 -4.48 1.79
N VAL A 47 2.23 -3.34 1.72
CA VAL A 47 1.61 -2.03 1.95
C VAL A 47 0.50 -1.78 0.93
N VAL A 48 0.77 -1.99 -0.36
CA VAL A 48 -0.22 -1.76 -1.43
C VAL A 48 -1.34 -2.80 -1.38
N LYS A 49 -1.07 -4.05 -1.00
CA LYS A 49 -2.13 -5.04 -0.72
C LYS A 49 -3.04 -4.58 0.42
N GLY A 50 -2.47 -4.00 1.48
CA GLY A 50 -3.22 -3.38 2.57
C GLY A 50 -4.19 -2.30 2.09
N GLU A 51 -3.73 -1.41 1.21
CA GLU A 51 -4.57 -0.39 0.58
C GLU A 51 -5.67 -1.04 -0.28
N MET A 52 -5.35 -2.05 -1.09
CA MET A 52 -6.36 -2.77 -1.89
C MET A 52 -7.41 -3.49 -1.03
N ARG A 53 -7.00 -4.11 0.09
CA ARG A 53 -7.93 -4.70 1.08
C ARG A 53 -8.85 -3.64 1.67
N PHE A 54 -8.32 -2.46 2.01
CA PHE A 54 -9.15 -1.34 2.48
C PHE A 54 -10.21 -0.94 1.44
N TYR A 55 -9.82 -0.77 0.17
CA TYR A 55 -10.79 -0.45 -0.89
C TYR A 55 -11.80 -1.59 -1.11
N ALA A 56 -11.38 -2.85 -1.02
CA ALA A 56 -12.28 -3.99 -1.12
C ALA A 56 -13.31 -4.03 0.01
N ALA A 57 -12.89 -3.74 1.25
CA ALA A 57 -13.72 -3.86 2.45
C ALA A 57 -14.61 -2.62 2.71
N ARG A 58 -14.12 -1.42 2.38
CA ARG A 58 -14.75 -0.15 2.80
C ARG A 58 -15.29 0.69 1.66
N ARG A 59 -14.90 0.39 0.41
CA ARG A 59 -15.23 1.20 -0.77
C ARG A 59 -15.92 0.36 -1.84
N SER A 60 -16.26 0.99 -2.95
CA SER A 60 -16.91 0.30 -4.07
C SER A 60 -15.93 -0.49 -4.93
N ALA A 61 -16.43 -1.52 -5.63
CA ALA A 61 -15.64 -2.27 -6.61
C ALA A 61 -15.04 -1.37 -7.71
N ARG A 62 -15.71 -0.28 -8.08
CA ARG A 62 -15.18 0.72 -9.03
C ARG A 62 -13.94 1.41 -8.47
N GLU A 63 -13.98 1.85 -7.22
CA GLU A 63 -12.85 2.52 -6.58
C GLU A 63 -11.66 1.59 -6.41
N LEU A 64 -11.89 0.31 -6.04
CA LEU A 64 -10.84 -0.70 -6.03
C LEU A 64 -10.20 -0.86 -7.43
N ARG A 65 -11.00 -0.96 -8.49
CA ARG A 65 -10.49 -1.06 -9.87
C ARG A 65 -9.67 0.17 -10.27
N LEU A 66 -10.15 1.36 -9.96
CA LEU A 66 -9.44 2.62 -10.24
C LEU A 66 -8.11 2.67 -9.48
N PHE A 67 -8.12 2.32 -8.19
CA PHE A 67 -6.92 2.24 -7.38
C PHE A 67 -5.92 1.23 -7.97
N ARG A 68 -6.37 0.01 -8.30
CA ARG A 68 -5.54 -1.02 -8.93
C ARG A 68 -4.92 -0.56 -10.24
N LEU A 69 -5.69 0.11 -11.09
CA LEU A 69 -5.21 0.65 -12.36
C LEU A 69 -4.13 1.72 -12.12
N ALA A 70 -4.42 2.70 -11.26
CA ALA A 70 -3.50 3.78 -10.94
C ALA A 70 -2.19 3.24 -10.31
N ALA A 71 -2.30 2.30 -9.36
CA ALA A 71 -1.16 1.66 -8.73
C ALA A 71 -0.33 0.85 -9.74
N SER A 72 -0.98 0.06 -10.61
CA SER A 72 -0.31 -0.71 -11.66
C SER A 72 0.45 0.21 -12.62
N CYS A 73 -0.18 1.29 -13.09
CA CYS A 73 0.48 2.27 -13.96
C CYS A 73 1.69 2.92 -13.27
N LYS A 74 1.52 3.38 -12.03
CA LYS A 74 2.58 4.01 -11.23
C LYS A 74 3.77 3.06 -11.03
N PHE A 75 3.53 1.83 -10.59
CA PHE A 75 4.61 0.88 -10.28
C PHE A 75 5.19 0.22 -11.55
N GLY A 76 4.40 0.06 -12.61
CA GLY A 76 4.90 -0.32 -13.93
C GLY A 76 5.87 0.71 -14.49
N LEU A 77 5.49 2.00 -14.47
CA LEU A 77 6.38 3.08 -14.90
C LEU A 77 7.65 3.15 -14.05
N LYS A 78 7.52 3.07 -12.72
CA LYS A 78 8.69 3.04 -11.82
C LYS A 78 9.61 1.85 -12.08
N THR A 79 9.05 0.68 -12.37
CA THR A 79 9.82 -0.53 -12.72
C THR A 79 10.59 -0.31 -14.01
N ALA A 80 9.93 0.18 -15.07
CA ALA A 80 10.56 0.44 -16.36
C ALA A 80 11.69 1.48 -16.23
N LEU A 81 11.46 2.59 -15.52
CA LEU A 81 12.46 3.63 -15.30
C LEU A 81 13.64 3.14 -14.45
N ALA A 82 13.40 2.29 -13.44
CA ALA A 82 14.47 1.71 -12.64
C ALA A 82 15.32 0.74 -13.48
N ALA A 83 14.68 -0.08 -14.31
CA ALA A 83 15.37 -0.99 -15.23
C ALA A 83 16.20 -0.23 -16.27
N ALA A 84 15.63 0.81 -16.90
CA ALA A 84 16.32 1.66 -17.86
C ALA A 84 17.56 2.36 -17.27
N ARG A 85 17.56 2.66 -15.97
CA ARG A 85 18.69 3.23 -15.24
C ARG A 85 19.64 2.19 -14.62
N GLY A 86 19.50 0.90 -14.96
CA GLY A 86 20.34 -0.17 -14.43
C GLY A 86 20.13 -0.50 -12.95
N ARG A 87 19.10 0.06 -12.29
CA ARG A 87 18.80 -0.15 -10.86
C ARG A 87 18.01 -1.45 -10.64
N ARG A 88 18.66 -2.59 -10.86
CA ARG A 88 18.03 -3.93 -10.88
C ARG A 88 17.23 -4.24 -9.60
N THR A 89 17.81 -4.03 -8.42
CA THR A 89 17.12 -4.30 -7.14
C THR A 89 15.85 -3.47 -6.98
N THR A 90 15.91 -2.18 -7.32
CA THR A 90 14.73 -1.28 -7.28
C THR A 90 13.67 -1.71 -8.28
N ALA A 91 14.07 -2.10 -9.49
CA ALA A 91 13.15 -2.60 -10.51
C ALA A 91 12.44 -3.89 -10.02
N THR A 92 13.16 -4.82 -9.37
CA THR A 92 12.56 -6.02 -8.80
C THR A 92 11.54 -5.70 -7.71
N ILE A 93 11.86 -4.77 -6.80
CA ILE A 93 10.94 -4.36 -5.73
C ILE A 93 9.65 -3.78 -6.34
N TYR A 94 9.75 -2.84 -7.28
CA TYR A 94 8.55 -2.27 -7.92
C TYR A 94 7.80 -3.28 -8.79
N GLY A 95 8.51 -4.19 -9.44
CA GLY A 95 7.90 -5.27 -10.22
C GLY A 95 7.07 -6.22 -9.36
N ARG A 96 7.47 -6.48 -8.11
CA ARG A 96 6.67 -7.24 -7.14
C ARG A 96 5.37 -6.52 -6.78
N VAL A 97 5.44 -5.21 -6.55
CA VAL A 97 4.24 -4.39 -6.28
C VAL A 97 3.29 -4.43 -7.48
N LEU A 98 3.81 -4.24 -8.71
CA LEU A 98 3.00 -4.36 -9.92
C LEU A 98 2.34 -5.74 -10.00
N ARG A 99 3.09 -6.83 -9.79
CA ARG A 99 2.54 -8.18 -9.79
C ARG A 99 1.45 -8.34 -8.74
N ALA A 100 1.63 -7.79 -7.54
CA ALA A 100 0.62 -7.81 -6.49
C ALA A 100 -0.66 -7.08 -6.93
N CYS A 101 -0.58 -5.93 -7.59
CA CYS A 101 -1.75 -5.22 -8.12
C CYS A 101 -2.52 -6.02 -9.19
N LEU A 102 -1.78 -6.72 -10.06
CA LEU A 102 -2.35 -7.52 -11.14
C LEU A 102 -2.98 -8.82 -10.62
N ALA A 103 -2.30 -9.51 -9.70
CA ALA A 103 -2.74 -10.78 -9.13
C ALA A 103 -3.68 -10.63 -7.92
N PHE A 104 -4.01 -9.41 -7.50
CA PHE A 104 -4.88 -9.19 -6.34
C PHE A 104 -6.28 -9.75 -6.57
N ASP A 105 -6.67 -10.67 -5.70
CA ASP A 105 -8.01 -11.23 -5.62
C ASP A 105 -8.63 -10.88 -4.26
N PRO A 106 -9.70 -10.08 -4.22
CA PRO A 106 -10.37 -9.71 -2.98
C PRO A 106 -11.20 -10.84 -2.36
N SER A 107 -11.44 -11.95 -3.07
CA SER A 107 -12.31 -13.04 -2.61
C SER A 107 -11.65 -14.06 -1.67
N PHE A 108 -10.32 -14.03 -1.55
CA PHE A 108 -9.54 -15.03 -0.80
C PHE A 108 -9.43 -14.77 0.72
N GLU A 109 -10.07 -13.74 1.27
CA GLU A 109 -9.93 -13.38 2.69
C GLU A 109 -11.27 -13.16 3.42
N THR A 110 -12.40 -13.62 2.85
CA THR A 110 -13.66 -13.77 3.59
C THR A 110 -13.79 -15.17 4.19
N GLU A 111 -12.93 -15.50 5.14
CA GLU A 111 -13.13 -16.59 6.11
C GLU A 111 -12.96 -16.05 7.52
#